data_AF-A0A7C4L7S6-F1
#
_entry.id   AF-A0A7C4L7S6-F1
#
_cell.length_a   1.000
_cell.length_b   1.000
_cell.length_c   1.000
_cell.angle_alpha   90.00
_cell.angle_beta   90.00
_cell.angle_gamma   90.00
#
_symmetry.space_group_name_H-M   'P 1'
#
loop_
_entity.id
_entity.type
_entity.pdbx_description
1 polymer ?
#
loop_
_entity_poly.entity_id
_entity_poly.type
_entity_poly.pdbx_seq_one_letter_code
_entity_poly.pdbx_strand_id
1 'polypeptide(L)'
;MFMKLQVVEIGNSKGVRIPKAILKQVKFDKEVELDVAEGKIVLKRIYDPNRIFGFETIAETDDATLQQVLGRVSTADLIIALIDAKKEVKEAVYRNLSEQKRNYVKSKVSKLEKGNAKELLIEYSRNVISDAFVELLR
;
A
#
# COMPACT_ATOMS: atom_id res chain seq x y z
N MET A 1 -7.45 -20.86 16.86
CA MET A 1 -7.01 -22.22 16.49
C MET A 1 -6.19 -22.78 17.65
N PHE A 2 -6.41 -24.03 18.04
CA PHE A 2 -5.64 -24.69 19.10
C PHE A 2 -4.82 -25.83 18.50
N MET A 3 -3.50 -25.81 18.71
CA MET A 3 -2.61 -26.90 18.29
C MET A 3 -1.50 -27.07 19.31
N LYS A 4 -1.06 -28.32 19.53
CA LYS A 4 0.12 -28.62 20.33
C LYS A 4 1.34 -28.66 19.42
N LEU A 5 2.38 -27.91 19.77
CA LEU A 5 3.66 -27.90 19.06
C LEU A 5 4.74 -28.57 19.91
N GLN A 6 5.75 -29.14 19.26
CA GLN A 6 6.90 -29.73 19.95
C GLN A 6 7.91 -28.65 20.33
N VAL A 7 8.46 -28.78 21.54
CA VAL A 7 9.64 -28.05 21.98
C VAL A 7 10.85 -28.94 21.76
N VAL A 8 11.87 -28.45 21.06
CA VAL A 8 13.09 -29.18 20.70
C VAL A 8 14.32 -28.51 21.28
N GLU A 9 15.33 -29.29 21.65
CA GLU A 9 16.62 -28.74 22.09
C GLU A 9 17.40 -28.18 20.89
N ILE A 10 17.96 -26.99 21.05
CA ILE A 10 18.83 -26.33 20.06
C ILE A 10 20.01 -25.72 20.83
N GLY A 11 21.10 -26.47 21.00
CA GLY A 11 22.25 -26.04 21.79
C GLY A 11 21.85 -25.76 23.26
N ASN A 12 22.18 -24.58 23.77
CA ASN A 12 21.76 -24.10 25.10
C ASN A 12 20.38 -23.40 25.08
N SER A 13 19.54 -23.69 24.10
CA SER A 13 18.24 -23.06 23.91
C SER A 13 17.19 -24.09 23.53
N LYS A 14 15.92 -23.67 23.56
CA LYS A 14 14.79 -24.47 23.12
C LYS A 14 14.10 -23.80 21.94
N GLY A 15 13.75 -24.58 20.92
CA GLY A 15 12.95 -24.14 19.79
C GLY A 15 11.52 -24.69 19.87
N VAL A 16 10.54 -23.92 19.39
CA VAL A 16 9.16 -24.42 19.16
C VAL A 16 9.00 -24.72 17.68
N ARG A 17 8.64 -25.95 17.32
CA ARG A 17 8.48 -26.34 15.91
C ARG A 17 7.18 -25.81 15.32
N ILE A 18 7.24 -24.64 14.69
CA ILE A 18 6.09 -24.02 14.00
C ILE A 18 6.01 -24.52 12.55
N PRO A 19 4.86 -25.00 12.07
CA PRO A 19 4.71 -25.43 10.68
C PRO A 19 4.98 -24.29 9.68
N LYS A 20 5.66 -24.59 8.57
CA LYS A 20 5.99 -23.63 7.50
C LYS A 20 4.76 -22.88 6.95
N ALA A 21 3.61 -23.55 6.89
CA ALA A 21 2.36 -22.93 6.46
C ALA A 21 1.92 -21.78 7.39
N ILE A 22 2.11 -21.92 8.72
CA ILE A 22 1.78 -20.89 9.70
C ILE A 22 2.77 -19.74 9.61
N LEU A 23 4.07 -20.02 9.50
CA LEU A 23 5.11 -18.99 9.31
C LEU A 23 4.85 -18.13 8.06
N LYS A 24 4.40 -18.75 6.96
CA LYS A 24 4.00 -18.04 5.74
C LYS A 24 2.79 -17.13 5.95
N GLN A 25 1.78 -17.58 6.70
CA GLN A 25 0.58 -16.78 6.98
C GLN A 25 0.90 -15.49 7.73
N VAL A 26 1.85 -15.54 8.66
CA VAL A 26 2.27 -14.36 9.46
C VAL A 26 3.38 -13.54 8.80
N LYS A 27 3.84 -13.94 7.60
CA LYS A 27 4.93 -13.30 6.84
C LYS A 27 6.21 -13.09 7.66
N PHE A 28 6.61 -14.09 8.43
CA PHE A 28 7.92 -14.07 9.10
C PHE A 28 9.02 -14.33 8.07
N ASP A 29 10.10 -13.56 8.16
CA ASP A 29 11.30 -13.72 7.34
C ASP A 29 12.41 -14.40 8.16
N LYS A 30 13.64 -13.85 8.18
CA LYS A 30 14.78 -14.45 8.90
C LYS A 30 14.75 -14.22 10.41
N GLU A 31 14.19 -13.10 10.84
CA GLU A 31 14.21 -12.64 12.23
C GLU A 31 12.83 -12.12 12.65
N VAL A 32 12.54 -12.24 13.95
CA VAL A 32 11.27 -11.83 14.58
C VAL A 32 11.55 -11.10 15.88
N GLU A 33 10.72 -10.13 16.21
CA GLU A 33 10.70 -9.53 17.54
C GLU A 33 9.99 -10.48 18.51
N LEU A 34 10.57 -10.68 19.69
CA LEU A 34 10.01 -11.49 20.75
C LEU A 34 9.71 -10.60 21.95
N ASP A 35 8.47 -10.68 22.43
CA ASP A 35 8.01 -10.05 23.66
C ASP A 35 7.43 -11.12 24.60
N VAL A 36 7.60 -10.94 25.91
CA VAL A 36 7.06 -11.84 26.94
C VAL A 36 6.10 -11.05 27.81
N ALA A 37 4.82 -11.25 27.60
CA ALA A 37 3.75 -10.56 28.31
C ALA A 37 2.69 -11.56 28.77
N GLU A 38 2.21 -11.41 30.01
CA GLU A 38 1.12 -12.23 30.57
C GLU A 38 1.37 -13.75 30.51
N GLY A 39 2.62 -14.19 30.70
CA GLY A 39 2.98 -15.61 30.59
C GLY A 39 2.91 -16.18 29.17
N LYS A 40 2.87 -15.32 28.15
CA LYS A 40 2.85 -15.68 26.73
C LYS A 40 4.10 -15.14 26.04
N ILE A 41 4.56 -15.87 25.03
CA ILE A 41 5.52 -15.35 24.05
C ILE A 41 4.72 -14.76 22.90
N VAL A 42 4.91 -13.48 22.61
CA VAL A 42 4.34 -12.79 21.45
C VAL A 42 5.45 -12.56 20.45
N LEU A 43 5.37 -13.26 19.31
CA LEU A 43 6.28 -13.05 18.20
C LEU A 43 5.66 -12.05 17.22
N LYS A 44 6.36 -10.97 16.94
CA LYS A 44 5.97 -9.96 15.95
C LYS A 44 6.95 -10.02 14.79
N ARG A 45 6.45 -9.80 13.57
CA ARG A 45 7.36 -9.62 12.43
C ARG A 45 8.20 -8.37 12.68
N ILE A 46 9.50 -8.44 12.44
CA ILE A 46 10.33 -7.24 12.46
C ILE A 46 9.88 -6.36 11.31
N TYR A 47 9.51 -5.13 11.63
CA TYR A 47 9.44 -4.07 10.65
C TYR A 47 10.71 -3.27 10.80
N ASP A 48 11.49 -3.13 9.73
CA ASP A 48 12.62 -2.21 9.75
C ASP A 48 12.08 -0.79 9.97
N PRO A 49 12.29 -0.17 11.15
CA PRO A 49 11.77 1.15 11.44
C PRO A 49 12.50 2.24 10.64
N ASN A 50 13.66 1.92 10.05
CA ASN A 50 14.40 2.79 9.13
C ASN A 50 13.97 2.59 7.67
N ARG A 51 13.14 1.59 7.37
CA ARG A 51 12.54 1.44 6.05
C ARG A 51 11.43 2.46 5.91
N ILE A 52 11.81 3.66 5.48
CA ILE A 52 10.89 4.73 5.13
C ILE A 52 10.05 4.20 3.96
N PHE A 53 8.80 3.81 4.23
CA PHE A 53 7.80 3.56 3.19
C PHE A 53 7.37 4.91 2.62
N GLY A 54 8.24 5.49 1.81
CA GLY A 54 7.98 6.70 1.03
C GLY A 54 7.32 6.34 -0.30
N PHE A 55 6.76 7.36 -0.96
CA PHE A 55 6.16 7.21 -2.28
C PHE A 55 7.13 6.57 -3.30
N GLU A 56 8.42 6.89 -3.20
CA GLU A 56 9.49 6.35 -4.06
C GLU A 56 9.69 4.83 -3.93
N THR A 57 9.32 4.23 -2.79
CA THR A 57 9.51 2.80 -2.52
C THR A 57 8.36 1.91 -3.01
N ILE A 58 7.34 2.50 -3.63
CA ILE A 58 6.18 1.77 -4.16
C ILE A 58 6.60 0.69 -5.16
N ALA A 59 7.62 0.95 -5.98
CA ALA A 59 8.11 0.00 -6.98
C ALA A 59 8.72 -1.28 -6.37
N GLU A 60 9.22 -1.21 -5.14
CA GLU A 60 9.86 -2.31 -4.41
C GLU A 60 8.90 -3.04 -3.45
N THR A 61 7.67 -2.54 -3.33
CA THR A 61 6.66 -3.07 -2.41
C THR A 61 5.95 -4.27 -3.03
N ASP A 62 5.71 -5.33 -2.26
CA ASP A 62 4.97 -6.50 -2.74
C ASP A 62 3.52 -6.15 -3.11
N ASP A 63 3.01 -6.75 -4.18
CA ASP A 63 1.68 -6.46 -4.74
C ASP A 63 0.56 -6.58 -3.69
N ALA A 64 0.61 -7.58 -2.79
CA ALA A 64 -0.41 -7.76 -1.76
C ALA A 64 -0.43 -6.60 -0.75
N THR A 65 0.73 -6.13 -0.31
CA THR A 65 0.84 -4.94 0.56
C THR A 65 0.40 -3.69 -0.19
N LEU A 66 0.84 -3.50 -1.44
CA LEU A 66 0.48 -2.34 -2.25
C LEU A 66 -1.03 -2.25 -2.49
N GLN A 67 -1.71 -3.37 -2.79
CA GLN A 67 -3.17 -3.41 -2.94
C GLN A 67 -3.91 -2.98 -1.68
N GLN A 68 -3.43 -3.39 -0.49
CA GLN A 68 -4.00 -2.95 0.78
C GLN A 68 -3.82 -1.45 1.02
N VAL A 69 -2.71 -0.87 0.57
CA VAL A 69 -2.47 0.59 0.66
C VAL A 69 -3.35 1.33 -0.34
N LEU A 70 -3.36 0.92 -1.61
CA LEU A 70 -4.17 1.53 -2.67
C LEU A 70 -5.67 1.48 -2.38
N GLY A 71 -6.15 0.49 -1.62
CA GLY A 71 -7.53 0.41 -1.13
C GLY A 71 -7.90 1.46 -0.08
N ARG A 72 -6.91 2.11 0.55
CA ARG A 72 -7.10 3.15 1.58
C ARG A 72 -6.89 4.58 1.07
N VAL A 73 -6.44 4.73 -0.18
CA VAL A 73 -6.14 6.04 -0.78
C VAL A 73 -7.26 6.43 -1.74
N SER A 74 -7.67 7.71 -1.71
CA SER A 74 -8.68 8.21 -2.63
C SER A 74 -8.16 8.20 -4.07
N THR A 75 -9.07 8.04 -5.04
CA THR A 75 -8.67 8.06 -6.45
C THR A 75 -8.10 9.42 -6.88
N ALA A 76 -8.56 10.52 -6.27
CA ALA A 76 -8.08 11.86 -6.58
C ALA A 76 -6.63 12.05 -6.10
N ASP A 77 -6.32 11.70 -4.86
CA ASP A 77 -4.97 11.79 -4.30
C ASP A 77 -4.00 10.89 -5.08
N LEU A 78 -4.46 9.69 -5.45
CA LEU A 78 -3.66 8.77 -6.25
C LEU A 78 -3.31 9.35 -7.63
N ILE A 79 -4.25 10.02 -8.30
CA ILE A 79 -4.00 10.67 -9.59
C ILE A 79 -2.96 11.78 -9.41
N ILE A 80 -3.13 12.66 -8.41
CA ILE A 80 -2.23 13.80 -8.17
C ILE A 80 -0.82 13.30 -7.85
N ALA A 81 -0.68 12.32 -6.97
CA ALA A 81 0.62 11.78 -6.58
C ALA A 81 1.38 11.11 -7.74
N LEU A 82 0.67 10.58 -8.73
CA LEU A 82 1.28 9.91 -9.88
C LEU A 82 1.73 10.88 -10.99
N ILE A 83 1.36 12.16 -10.95
CA ILE A 83 1.82 13.16 -11.93
C ILE A 83 3.34 13.28 -11.80
N ASP A 84 4.05 13.15 -12.91
CA ASP A 84 5.53 13.22 -12.99
C ASP A 84 6.29 12.19 -12.12
N ALA A 85 5.57 11.24 -11.51
CA ALA A 85 6.20 10.14 -10.78
C ALA A 85 7.07 9.29 -11.72
N LYS A 86 8.09 8.65 -11.15
CA LYS A 86 8.96 7.71 -11.86
C LYS A 86 8.13 6.62 -12.54
N LYS A 87 8.58 6.18 -13.71
CA LYS A 87 7.86 5.19 -14.54
C LYS A 87 7.59 3.90 -13.76
N GLU A 88 8.56 3.44 -12.98
CA GLU A 88 8.49 2.22 -12.20
C GLU A 88 7.39 2.30 -11.12
N VAL A 89 7.24 3.48 -10.49
CA VAL A 89 6.20 3.75 -9.49
C VAL A 89 4.81 3.72 -10.16
N LYS A 90 4.66 4.41 -11.30
CA LYS A 90 3.41 4.41 -12.08
C LYS A 90 3.01 3.00 -12.49
N GLU A 91 3.94 2.20 -13.02
CA GLU A 91 3.69 0.84 -13.46
C GLU A 91 3.29 -0.09 -12.30
N ALA A 92 3.97 0.01 -11.16
CA ALA A 92 3.64 -0.75 -9.96
C ALA A 92 2.22 -0.45 -9.47
N VAL A 93 1.83 0.84 -9.44
CA VAL A 93 0.46 1.22 -9.09
C VAL A 93 -0.54 0.70 -10.11
N TYR A 94 -0.31 0.92 -11.41
CA TYR A 94 -1.25 0.51 -12.46
C TYR A 94 -1.50 -1.00 -12.45
N ARG A 95 -0.47 -1.83 -12.32
CA ARG A 95 -0.61 -3.29 -12.26
C ARG A 95 -1.50 -3.75 -11.10
N ASN A 96 -1.51 -3.00 -9.99
CA ASN A 96 -2.26 -3.31 -8.78
C ASN A 96 -3.67 -2.68 -8.71
N LEU A 97 -4.12 -1.99 -9.77
CA LEU A 97 -5.49 -1.52 -9.92
C LEU A 97 -6.32 -2.49 -10.78
N SER A 98 -7.63 -2.53 -10.54
CA SER A 98 -8.59 -3.16 -11.46
C SER A 98 -8.50 -2.51 -12.84
N GLU A 99 -8.83 -3.25 -13.90
CA GLU A 99 -8.72 -2.76 -15.28
C GLU A 99 -9.43 -1.42 -15.50
N GLN A 100 -10.67 -1.31 -15.02
CA GLN A 100 -11.46 -0.08 -15.12
C GLN A 100 -10.79 1.09 -14.38
N LYS A 101 -10.35 0.88 -13.13
CA LYS A 101 -9.70 1.93 -12.32
C LYS A 101 -8.34 2.30 -12.89
N ARG A 102 -7.57 1.33 -13.39
CA ARG A 102 -6.30 1.53 -14.08
C ARG A 102 -6.47 2.43 -15.30
N ASN A 103 -7.42 2.12 -16.17
CA ASN A 103 -7.67 2.88 -17.39
C ASN A 103 -8.10 4.32 -17.07
N TYR A 104 -8.97 4.49 -16.08
CA TYR A 104 -9.39 5.81 -15.60
C TYR A 104 -8.21 6.64 -15.05
N VAL A 105 -7.44 6.09 -14.11
CA VAL A 105 -6.30 6.77 -13.49
C VAL A 105 -5.24 7.10 -14.53
N LYS A 106 -4.84 6.14 -15.36
CA LYS A 106 -3.83 6.33 -16.41
C LYS A 106 -4.22 7.41 -17.42
N SER A 107 -5.49 7.46 -17.81
CA SER A 107 -6.02 8.51 -18.69
C SER A 107 -5.92 9.89 -18.04
N LYS A 108 -6.32 10.02 -16.77
CA LYS A 108 -6.27 11.29 -16.03
C LYS A 108 -4.84 11.75 -15.80
N VAL A 109 -3.95 10.89 -15.31
CA VAL A 109 -2.51 11.19 -15.13
C VAL A 109 -1.91 11.68 -16.45
N SER A 110 -2.11 10.94 -17.55
CA SER A 110 -1.55 11.36 -18.85
C SER A 110 -2.10 12.69 -19.36
N LYS A 111 -3.38 13.01 -19.10
CA LYS A 111 -3.95 14.32 -19.49
C LYS A 111 -3.35 15.45 -18.66
N LEU A 112 -3.14 15.22 -17.36
CA LEU A 112 -2.54 16.21 -16.46
C LEU A 112 -1.06 16.45 -16.78
N GLU A 113 -0.32 15.42 -17.17
CA GLU A 113 1.10 15.51 -17.58
C GLU A 113 1.29 16.17 -18.94
N LYS A 114 0.36 15.94 -19.87
CA LYS A 114 0.42 16.52 -21.23
C LYS A 114 -0.21 17.90 -21.34
N GLY A 115 -1.03 18.29 -20.35
CA GLY A 115 -1.72 19.57 -20.32
C GLY A 115 -0.86 20.67 -19.70
N ASN A 116 -1.22 21.93 -19.94
CA ASN A 116 -0.74 23.02 -19.11
C ASN A 116 -1.51 22.95 -17.78
N ALA A 117 -0.85 22.61 -16.66
CA ALA A 117 -1.48 22.53 -15.34
C ALA A 117 -2.35 23.75 -15.00
N LYS A 118 -2.00 24.93 -15.54
CA LYS A 118 -2.80 26.17 -15.47
C LYS A 118 -4.18 26.03 -16.10
N GLU A 119 -4.30 25.41 -17.27
CA GLU A 119 -5.55 25.30 -18.02
C GLU A 119 -6.53 24.34 -17.35
N LEU A 120 -6.00 23.25 -16.78
CA LEU A 120 -6.78 22.29 -15.99
C LEU A 120 -7.27 22.88 -14.66
N LEU A 121 -6.46 23.71 -13.99
CA LEU A 121 -6.89 24.46 -12.79
C LEU A 121 -8.00 25.46 -13.13
N ILE A 122 -7.89 26.14 -14.27
CA ILE A 122 -8.92 27.06 -14.75
C ILE A 122 -10.23 26.31 -15.06
N GLU A 123 -10.16 25.17 -15.76
CA GLU A 123 -11.33 24.35 -16.08
C GLU A 123 -12.01 23.81 -14.80
N TYR A 124 -11.23 23.27 -13.86
CA TYR A 124 -11.74 22.78 -12.58
C TYR A 124 -12.46 23.89 -11.81
N SER A 125 -11.84 25.06 -11.68
CA SER A 125 -12.44 26.21 -10.98
C SER A 125 -13.75 26.66 -11.64
N ARG A 126 -13.81 26.69 -12.98
CA ARG A 126 -15.03 27.02 -13.74
C ARG A 126 -16.14 26.00 -13.53
N ASN A 127 -15.82 24.71 -13.48
CA ASN A 127 -16.81 23.67 -13.27
C ASN A 127 -17.41 23.76 -11.85
N VAL A 128 -16.58 23.96 -10.82
CA VAL A 128 -17.05 24.16 -9.43
C VAL A 128 -18.02 25.34 -9.34
N ILE A 129 -17.69 26.46 -9.99
CA ILE A 129 -18.57 27.63 -10.03
C ILE A 129 -19.86 27.32 -10.79
N SER A 130 -19.78 26.60 -11.89
CA SER A 130 -20.96 26.23 -12.70
C SER A 130 -21.91 25.31 -11.95
N ASP A 131 -21.37 24.34 -11.20
CA ASP A 131 -22.17 23.44 -10.36
C ASP A 131 -22.89 24.20 -9.25
N ALA A 132 -22.23 25.17 -8.61
CA ALA A 132 -22.86 26.04 -7.61
C ALA A 132 -24.01 26.89 -8.20
N PHE A 133 -23.88 27.36 -9.45
CA PHE A 133 -24.97 28.02 -10.15
C PHE A 133 -26.15 27.08 -10.42
N VAL A 134 -25.88 25.85 -10.85
CA VAL A 134 -26.93 24.83 -11.10
C VAL A 134 -27.66 24.48 -9.80
N GLU A 135 -26.96 24.38 -8.67
CA GLU A 135 -27.58 24.14 -7.37
C GLU A 135 -28.44 25.31 -6.90
N LEU A 136 -28.05 26.56 -7.16
CA LEU A 136 -28.84 27.74 -6.81
C LEU A 136 -30.14 27.86 -7.64
N LEU A 137 -30.11 27.39 -8.89
CA LEU A 137 -31.21 27.50 -9.85
C LEU A 137 -32.17 26.29 -9.84
N ARG A 138 -31.91 25.30 -9.00
CA ARG A 138 -32.81 24.17 -8.71
C ARG A 138 -33.67 24.48 -7.48
#